data_AF-B8CI25-F1
#
_entry.id   AF-B8CI25-F1
#
_cell.length_a   1.000
_cell.length_b   1.000
_cell.length_c   1.000
_cell.angle_alpha   90.00
_cell.angle_beta   90.00
_cell.angle_gamma   90.00
#
_symmetry.space_group_name_H-M   'P 1'
#
loop_
_entity.id
_entity.type
_entity.pdbx_description
1 polymer ?
#
loop_
_entity_poly.entity_id
_entity_poly.type
_entity_poly.pdbx_seq_one_letter_code
_entity_poly.pdbx_strand_id
1 'polypeptide(L)'
;MILLVLFGHITLQHYSEWHLKANSNGMVYTLLNVTYIPSDYKNVVWKGMLTKGVIANIEISHKYRGSYNIYISGDMVKDKNLQYSVEINCDSGESYVFYSESSSVTDLFRKDNNEILLGSYEVDVGSGFRSCSILYTPTNFNSQAFISVVKKTHW
;
A
#
# COMPACT_ATOMS: atom_id res chain seq x y z
N MET A 1 -40.00 5.71 0.54
CA MET A 1 -39.06 4.58 0.71
C MET A 1 -37.70 4.86 0.07
N ILE A 2 -37.64 5.24 -1.21
CA ILE A 2 -36.38 5.57 -1.93
C ILE A 2 -35.56 6.69 -1.25
N LEU A 3 -36.22 7.74 -0.76
CA LEU A 3 -35.55 8.84 -0.06
C LEU A 3 -34.85 8.38 1.23
N LEU A 4 -35.49 7.49 2.00
CA LEU A 4 -34.98 6.99 3.28
C LEU A 4 -33.78 6.05 3.08
N VAL A 5 -33.79 5.28 1.98
CA VAL A 5 -32.66 4.45 1.55
C VAL A 5 -31.47 5.31 1.10
N LEU A 6 -31.72 6.41 0.38
CA LEU A 6 -30.66 7.36 -0.02
C LEU A 6 -30.04 8.08 1.20
N PHE A 7 -30.86 8.57 2.14
CA PHE A 7 -30.36 9.18 3.37
C PHE A 7 -29.58 8.18 4.24
N GLY A 8 -30.06 6.93 4.32
CA GLY A 8 -29.35 5.84 4.99
C GLY A 8 -27.99 5.56 4.36
N HIS A 9 -27.90 5.47 3.03
CA HIS A 9 -26.63 5.26 2.33
C HIS A 9 -25.64 6.41 2.51
N ILE A 10 -26.09 7.66 2.40
CA ILE A 10 -25.20 8.84 2.54
C ILE A 10 -24.64 8.92 3.95
N THR A 11 -25.48 8.71 4.97
CA THR A 11 -25.04 8.75 6.38
C THR A 11 -24.10 7.61 6.72
N LEU A 12 -24.37 6.39 6.22
CA LEU A 12 -23.48 5.25 6.41
C LEU A 12 -22.14 5.45 5.70
N GLN A 13 -22.13 6.10 4.53
CA GLN A 13 -20.90 6.46 3.83
C GLN A 13 -20.03 7.39 4.64
N HIS A 14 -20.59 8.51 5.10
CA HIS A 14 -19.82 9.48 5.88
C HIS A 14 -19.34 8.87 7.19
N TYR A 15 -20.17 8.06 7.85
CA TYR A 15 -19.79 7.35 9.07
C TYR A 15 -18.66 6.35 8.83
N SER A 16 -18.76 5.52 7.77
CA SER A 16 -17.72 4.55 7.43
C SER A 16 -16.39 5.21 7.10
N GLU A 17 -16.39 6.28 6.30
CA GLU A 17 -15.18 7.04 5.99
C GLU A 17 -14.55 7.65 7.24
N TRP A 18 -15.36 8.27 8.09
CA TRP A 18 -14.88 8.82 9.36
C TRP A 18 -14.30 7.73 10.26
N HIS A 19 -15.01 6.61 10.42
CA HIS A 19 -14.59 5.53 11.30
C HIS A 19 -13.29 4.87 10.81
N LEU A 20 -13.14 4.64 9.51
CA LEU A 20 -11.94 4.05 8.89
C LEU A 20 -10.76 5.02 8.85
N LYS A 21 -11.02 6.34 8.94
CA LYS A 21 -9.99 7.36 9.19
C LYS A 21 -9.59 7.43 10.66
N ALA A 22 -10.52 7.13 11.57
CA ALA A 22 -10.33 7.28 13.01
C ALA A 22 -9.87 6.02 13.72
N ASN A 23 -9.96 4.84 13.09
CA ASN A 23 -9.63 3.56 13.69
C ASN A 23 -8.96 2.64 12.66
N SER A 24 -8.05 1.78 13.11
CA SER A 24 -7.34 0.79 12.30
C SER A 24 -7.63 -0.67 12.72
N ASN A 25 -8.41 -0.87 13.79
CA ASN A 25 -8.72 -2.19 14.36
C ASN A 25 -10.07 -2.23 15.13
N GLY A 26 -10.46 -3.41 15.61
CA GLY A 26 -11.67 -3.63 16.41
C GLY A 26 -12.87 -4.17 15.62
N MET A 27 -13.88 -4.69 16.33
CA MET A 27 -15.02 -5.39 15.72
C MET A 27 -15.82 -4.51 14.74
N VAL A 28 -16.06 -3.25 15.11
CA VAL A 28 -16.78 -2.29 14.24
C VAL A 28 -15.97 -1.94 13.00
N TYR A 29 -14.65 -1.76 13.15
CA TYR A 29 -13.75 -1.55 12.02
C TYR A 29 -13.77 -2.74 11.06
N THR A 30 -13.66 -3.96 11.59
CA THR A 30 -13.71 -5.19 10.78
C THR A 30 -15.04 -5.29 10.05
N LEU A 31 -16.17 -5.04 10.73
CA LEU A 31 -17.50 -5.11 10.12
C LEU A 31 -17.66 -4.08 8.99
N LEU A 32 -17.29 -2.81 9.22
CA LEU A 32 -17.38 -1.76 8.20
C LEU A 32 -16.47 -2.06 7.01
N ASN A 33 -15.24 -2.51 7.27
CA ASN A 33 -14.30 -2.87 6.22
C ASN A 33 -14.78 -4.10 5.42
N VAL A 34 -15.73 -4.92 5.87
CA VAL A 34 -16.31 -6.01 5.05
C VAL A 34 -17.59 -5.58 4.35
N THR A 35 -18.45 -4.85 5.05
CA THR A 35 -19.85 -4.60 4.63
C THR A 35 -20.05 -3.27 3.93
N TYR A 36 -19.23 -2.26 4.24
CA TYR A 36 -19.37 -0.92 3.68
C TYR A 36 -18.00 -0.25 3.51
N ILE A 37 -17.34 -0.61 2.42
CA ILE A 37 -16.04 -0.08 2.02
C ILE A 37 -16.28 1.13 1.10
N PRO A 38 -15.77 2.34 1.43
CA PRO A 38 -15.78 3.47 0.51
C PRO A 38 -15.14 3.08 -0.84
N SER A 39 -15.67 3.59 -1.96
CA SER A 39 -15.24 3.16 -3.30
C SER A 39 -13.75 3.33 -3.55
N ASP A 40 -13.11 4.30 -2.90
CA ASP A 40 -11.70 4.62 -3.04
C ASP A 40 -10.80 4.00 -1.96
N TYR A 41 -11.37 3.27 -1.00
CA TYR A 41 -10.61 2.56 0.03
C TYR A 41 -9.70 1.45 -0.55
N LYS A 42 -10.05 0.91 -1.72
CA LYS A 42 -9.28 -0.15 -2.40
C LYS A 42 -8.32 0.36 -3.47
N ASN A 43 -8.20 1.67 -3.62
CA ASN A 43 -7.41 2.23 -4.69
C ASN A 43 -5.91 2.02 -4.41
N VAL A 44 -5.18 1.84 -5.51
CA VAL A 44 -3.74 1.99 -5.51
C VAL A 44 -3.45 3.44 -5.11
N VAL A 45 -2.80 3.62 -3.97
CA VAL A 45 -2.48 4.94 -3.42
C VAL A 45 -1.43 5.61 -4.28
N TRP A 46 -0.49 4.81 -4.78
CA TRP A 46 0.54 5.25 -5.71
C TRP A 46 1.06 4.08 -6.53
N LYS A 47 1.39 4.34 -7.80
CA LYS A 47 2.15 3.42 -8.65
C LYS A 47 3.10 4.23 -9.52
N GLY A 48 4.36 3.82 -9.57
CA GLY A 48 5.34 4.50 -10.40
C GLY A 48 6.52 3.61 -10.75
N MET A 49 7.24 4.06 -11.78
CA MET A 49 8.40 3.37 -12.30
C MET A 49 9.65 3.91 -11.62
N LEU A 50 10.48 3.04 -11.07
CA LEU A 50 11.76 3.38 -10.46
C LEU A 50 12.90 2.71 -11.23
N THR A 51 13.99 3.45 -11.38
CA THR A 51 15.26 2.97 -11.95
C THR A 51 16.33 2.97 -10.88
N LYS A 52 17.35 2.13 -11.06
CA LYS A 52 18.49 2.01 -10.13
C LYS A 52 19.04 3.38 -9.73
N GLY A 53 19.16 3.62 -8.42
CA GLY A 53 19.80 4.82 -7.87
C GLY A 53 19.01 6.12 -8.03
N VAL A 54 17.75 6.05 -8.49
CA VAL A 54 16.85 7.21 -8.52
C VAL A 54 16.06 7.23 -7.23
N ILE A 55 16.26 8.28 -6.45
CA ILE A 55 15.39 8.63 -5.33
C ILE A 55 14.18 9.34 -5.92
N ALA A 56 13.00 8.75 -5.75
CA ALA A 56 11.75 9.40 -6.14
C ALA A 56 11.11 10.02 -4.89
N ASN A 57 11.06 11.34 -4.82
CA ASN A 57 10.25 12.03 -3.81
C ASN A 57 8.79 11.94 -4.23
N ILE A 58 7.99 11.18 -3.49
CA ILE A 58 6.61 10.86 -3.85
C ILE A 58 5.68 11.40 -2.78
N GLU A 59 4.64 12.12 -3.19
CA GLU A 59 3.57 12.48 -2.27
C GLU A 59 2.56 11.33 -2.18
N ILE A 60 2.62 10.55 -1.08
CA ILE A 60 1.68 9.45 -0.85
C ILE A 60 0.57 9.92 0.08
N SER A 61 -0.60 10.19 -0.49
CA SER A 61 -1.77 10.67 0.23
C SER A 61 -2.58 9.50 0.81
N HIS A 62 -2.30 9.13 2.06
CA HIS A 62 -3.03 8.07 2.77
C HIS A 62 -4.39 8.57 3.29
N LYS A 63 -5.48 8.24 2.58
CA LYS A 63 -6.84 8.66 2.98
C LYS A 63 -7.39 7.92 4.21
N TYR A 64 -6.92 6.70 4.49
CA TYR A 64 -7.45 5.81 5.54
C TYR A 64 -6.33 5.24 6.42
N ARG A 65 -6.66 4.84 7.66
CA ARG A 65 -5.68 4.21 8.56
C ARG A 65 -5.52 2.71 8.33
N GLY A 66 -4.45 2.17 8.91
CA GLY A 66 -4.12 0.75 8.95
C GLY A 66 -3.10 0.35 7.89
N SER A 67 -2.96 -0.96 7.66
CA SER A 67 -1.89 -1.52 6.85
C SER A 67 -1.94 -1.15 5.38
N TYR A 68 -0.78 -0.81 4.81
CA TYR A 68 -0.54 -0.64 3.38
C TYR A 68 0.54 -1.62 2.93
N ASN A 69 0.27 -2.30 1.82
CA ASN A 69 1.18 -3.23 1.18
C ASN A 69 1.99 -2.53 0.10
N ILE A 70 3.25 -2.92 -0.02
CA ILE A 70 4.13 -2.48 -1.10
C ILE A 70 4.37 -3.66 -2.02
N TYR A 71 3.99 -3.48 -3.28
CA TYR A 71 4.20 -4.45 -4.33
C TYR A 71 5.26 -3.96 -5.29
N ILE A 72 6.07 -4.88 -5.79
CA ILE A 72 7.00 -4.64 -6.88
C ILE A 72 6.64 -5.48 -8.09
N SER A 73 6.75 -4.90 -9.28
CA SER A 73 6.48 -5.55 -10.55
C SER A 73 7.52 -5.24 -11.62
N GLY A 74 7.59 -6.12 -12.62
CA GLY A 74 8.48 -6.00 -13.77
C GLY A 74 9.33 -7.24 -13.96
N ASP A 75 10.33 -7.15 -14.85
CA ASP A 75 11.18 -8.29 -15.21
C ASP A 75 11.97 -8.82 -14.01
N MET A 76 12.23 -7.98 -13.00
CA MET A 76 12.92 -8.39 -11.77
C MET A 76 12.16 -9.40 -10.92
N VAL A 77 10.83 -9.49 -11.06
CA VAL A 77 10.01 -10.47 -10.34
C VAL A 77 10.26 -11.89 -10.87
N LYS A 78 10.67 -12.01 -12.14
CA LYS A 78 10.88 -13.31 -12.80
C LYS A 78 12.25 -13.91 -12.49
N ASP A 79 13.25 -13.09 -12.16
CA ASP A 79 14.60 -13.54 -11.87
C ASP A 79 14.85 -13.61 -10.36
N LYS A 80 14.85 -14.84 -9.86
CA LYS A 80 14.97 -15.18 -8.43
C LYS A 80 16.36 -14.91 -7.85
N ASN A 81 17.36 -14.65 -8.68
CA ASN A 81 18.72 -14.35 -8.22
C ASN A 81 18.93 -12.85 -7.98
N LEU A 82 17.92 -12.02 -8.25
CA LEU A 82 18.02 -10.59 -8.06
C LEU A 82 17.74 -10.20 -6.61
N GLN A 83 18.75 -9.61 -5.98
CA GLN A 83 18.61 -8.94 -4.70
C GLN A 83 18.29 -7.46 -4.92
N TYR A 84 17.32 -6.96 -4.16
CA TYR A 84 16.95 -5.55 -4.17
C TYR A 84 16.31 -5.14 -2.84
N SER A 85 16.37 -3.84 -2.55
CA SER A 85 15.64 -3.24 -1.44
C SER A 85 14.81 -2.04 -1.89
N VAL A 86 13.74 -1.80 -1.16
CA VAL A 86 12.88 -0.62 -1.27
C VAL A 86 12.87 0.05 0.09
N GLU A 87 13.27 1.31 0.13
CA GLU A 87 13.23 2.14 1.32
C GLU A 87 12.21 3.24 1.13
N ILE A 88 11.34 3.43 2.12
CA ILE A 88 10.36 4.51 2.17
C ILE A 88 10.74 5.40 3.35
N ASN A 89 11.08 6.65 3.07
CA ASN A 89 11.36 7.66 4.08
C ASN A 89 10.32 8.76 3.99
N CYS A 90 9.58 8.98 5.08
CA CYS A 90 8.55 10.00 5.14
C CYS A 90 9.06 11.23 5.90
N ASP A 91 8.56 12.42 5.55
CA ASP A 91 8.89 13.68 6.25
C ASP A 91 8.50 13.67 7.75
N SER A 92 7.74 12.68 8.20
CA SER A 92 7.50 12.38 9.62
C SER A 92 8.70 11.85 10.37
N GLY A 93 9.77 11.45 9.68
CA GLY A 93 10.90 10.73 10.26
C GLY A 93 10.68 9.21 10.35
N GLU A 94 9.53 8.70 9.89
CA GLU A 94 9.30 7.27 9.74
C GLU A 94 10.09 6.74 8.53
N SER A 95 10.80 5.63 8.72
CA SER A 95 11.59 4.96 7.69
C SER A 95 11.25 3.47 7.69
N TYR A 96 10.95 2.93 6.51
CA TYR A 96 10.63 1.53 6.31
C TYR A 96 11.52 0.95 5.22
N VAL A 97 12.20 -0.15 5.51
CA VAL A 97 13.09 -0.82 4.55
C VAL A 97 12.61 -2.24 4.31
N PHE A 98 12.41 -2.58 3.04
CA PHE A 98 11.93 -3.88 2.58
C PHE A 98 12.97 -4.54 1.70
N TYR A 99 13.27 -5.80 1.98
CA TYR A 99 14.28 -6.57 1.25
C TYR A 99 13.62 -7.69 0.46
N SER A 100 14.11 -7.97 -0.75
CA SER A 100 13.60 -9.06 -1.58
C SER A 100 13.66 -10.43 -0.88
N GLU A 101 14.66 -10.66 -0.02
CA GLU A 101 14.82 -11.91 0.75
C GLU A 101 13.75 -12.11 1.83
N SER A 102 13.11 -11.03 2.27
CA SER A 102 12.00 -11.10 3.23
C SER A 102 10.64 -11.39 2.57
N SER A 103 10.57 -11.36 1.24
CA SER A 103 9.35 -11.69 0.52
C SER A 103 9.05 -13.20 0.65
N SER A 104 7.76 -13.53 0.83
CA SER A 104 7.37 -14.91 1.09
C SER A 104 7.79 -15.80 -0.09
N VAL A 105 8.52 -16.88 0.21
CA VAL A 105 9.06 -17.82 -0.78
C VAL A 105 7.96 -18.22 -1.76
N THR A 106 6.72 -18.44 -1.30
CA THR A 106 5.56 -18.80 -2.12
C THR A 106 5.15 -17.80 -3.20
N ASP A 107 5.39 -16.50 -3.02
CA ASP A 107 5.03 -15.47 -4.01
C ASP A 107 6.01 -15.43 -5.20
N LEU A 108 7.28 -15.79 -4.96
CA LEU A 108 8.35 -15.86 -5.97
C LEU A 108 8.19 -17.03 -6.96
N PHE A 109 7.39 -18.07 -6.66
CA PHE A 109 7.21 -19.24 -7.55
C PHE A 109 5.96 -19.17 -8.43
N ARG A 110 5.18 -18.09 -8.38
CA ARG A 110 4.02 -17.93 -9.27
C ARG A 110 4.49 -17.52 -10.67
N LYS A 111 4.48 -18.49 -11.58
CA LYS A 111 4.97 -18.41 -12.96
C LYS A 111 4.38 -17.26 -13.80
N ASP A 112 3.21 -16.75 -13.41
CA ASP A 112 2.46 -15.72 -14.15
C ASP A 112 2.14 -14.47 -13.31
N ASN A 113 2.71 -14.35 -12.10
CA ASN A 113 2.46 -13.17 -11.28
C ASN A 113 3.54 -12.12 -11.55
N ASN A 114 3.14 -11.01 -12.15
CA ASN A 114 4.05 -9.91 -12.44
C ASN A 114 4.27 -9.01 -11.21
N GLU A 115 3.62 -9.28 -10.07
CA GLU A 115 3.70 -8.50 -8.82
C GLU A 115 4.07 -9.40 -7.63
N ILE A 116 5.01 -8.94 -6.79
CA ILE A 116 5.41 -9.58 -5.51
C ILE A 116 5.13 -8.61 -4.37
N LEU A 117 4.58 -9.12 -3.27
CA LEU A 117 4.49 -8.40 -2.00
C LEU A 117 5.89 -8.32 -1.35
N LEU A 118 6.40 -7.11 -1.18
CA LEU A 118 7.67 -6.87 -0.49
C LEU A 118 7.52 -6.71 1.01
N GLY A 119 6.40 -6.16 1.43
CA GLY A 119 6.10 -5.96 2.83
C GLY A 119 4.95 -5.00 3.02
N SER A 120 4.73 -4.64 4.28
CA SER A 120 3.62 -3.80 4.70
C SER A 120 4.07 -2.83 5.78
N TYR A 121 3.44 -1.66 5.84
CA TYR A 121 3.61 -0.68 6.91
C TYR A 121 2.26 -0.17 7.40
N GLU A 122 2.21 0.25 8.65
CA GLU A 122 0.99 0.77 9.28
C GLU A 122 0.97 2.30 9.23
N VAL A 123 -0.22 2.86 8.97
CA VAL A 123 -0.48 4.30 9.00
C VAL A 123 -1.47 4.60 10.12
N ASP A 124 -1.03 5.35 11.15
CA ASP A 124 -1.79 5.67 12.37
C ASP A 124 -2.04 7.18 12.56
N VAL A 125 -2.69 7.56 13.67
CA VAL A 125 -3.05 8.97 13.97
C VAL A 125 -1.78 9.79 14.16
N GLY A 126 -1.47 10.62 13.18
CA GLY A 126 -0.35 11.58 13.25
C GLY A 126 0.55 11.57 12.03
N SER A 127 0.55 10.49 11.25
CA SER A 127 1.30 10.37 9.99
C SER A 127 0.52 10.85 8.77
N GLY A 128 -0.64 11.48 8.98
CA GLY A 128 -1.50 12.01 7.93
C GLY A 128 -0.70 12.78 6.87
N PHE A 129 -0.80 12.30 5.63
CA PHE A 129 -0.53 13.00 4.37
C PHE A 129 0.85 13.64 4.29
N ARG A 130 1.90 12.83 4.16
CA ARG A 130 3.26 13.35 4.03
C ARG A 130 3.91 12.86 2.75
N SER A 131 4.75 13.73 2.19
CA SER A 131 5.67 13.33 1.14
C SER A 131 6.60 12.27 1.71
N CYS A 132 6.67 11.14 1.02
CA CYS A 132 7.60 10.07 1.31
C CYS A 132 8.47 9.83 0.08
N SER A 133 9.78 9.84 0.26
CA SER A 133 10.68 9.40 -0.80
C SER A 133 10.73 7.88 -0.84
N ILE A 134 10.67 7.30 -2.03
CA ILE A 134 10.97 5.90 -2.25
C ILE A 134 12.34 5.81 -2.91
N LEU A 135 13.26 5.09 -2.27
CA LEU A 135 14.55 4.72 -2.82
C LEU A 135 14.54 3.23 -3.19
N TYR A 136 14.88 2.93 -4.43
CA TYR A 136 15.01 1.58 -4.94
C TYR A 136 16.47 1.23 -5.22
N THR A 137 16.97 0.17 -4.56
CA THR A 137 18.37 -0.25 -4.63
C THR A 137 18.48 -1.69 -5.13
N PRO A 138 18.62 -1.91 -6.45
CA PRO A 138 18.94 -3.22 -7.00
C PRO A 138 20.45 -3.51 -6.94
N THR A 139 20.82 -4.71 -6.48
CA THR A 139 22.23 -5.13 -6.39
C THR A 139 22.79 -5.44 -7.78
N ASN A 140 22.11 -6.32 -8.55
CA ASN A 140 22.63 -6.88 -9.81
C ASN A 140 21.67 -6.70 -11.00
N PHE A 141 20.86 -5.64 -11.00
CA PHE A 141 19.84 -5.40 -12.04
C PHE A 141 19.85 -3.95 -12.53
N ASN A 142 19.72 -3.75 -13.85
CA ASN A 142 19.73 -2.44 -14.49
C ASN A 142 18.42 -2.07 -15.21
N SER A 143 17.36 -2.89 -15.10
CA SER A 143 16.07 -2.60 -15.71
C SER A 143 15.09 -1.95 -14.72
N GLN A 144 13.95 -1.50 -15.21
CA GLN A 144 12.95 -0.71 -14.51
C GLN A 144 12.10 -1.59 -13.58
N ALA A 145 11.82 -1.07 -12.38
CA ALA A 145 10.83 -1.62 -11.46
C ALA A 145 9.55 -0.79 -11.54
N PHE A 146 8.40 -1.41 -11.35
CA PHE A 146 7.19 -0.70 -10.94
C PHE A 146 6.92 -0.99 -9.48
N ILE A 147 6.84 0.05 -8.66
CA ILE A 147 6.41 -0.07 -7.27
C ILE A 147 4.99 0.44 -7.15
N SER A 148 4.16 -0.27 -6.39
CA SER A 148 2.83 0.20 -6.03
C SER A 148 2.55 0.07 -4.55
N VAL A 149 1.84 1.05 -4.01
CA VAL A 149 1.41 1.12 -2.62
C VAL A 149 -0.09 0.96 -2.60
N VAL A 150 -0.57 -0.07 -1.91
CA VAL A 150 -1.98 -0.48 -1.93
C VAL A 150 -2.48 -0.65 -0.50
N LYS A 151 -3.64 -0.07 -0.19
CA LYS A 151 -4.27 -0.30 1.12
C LYS A 151 -4.62 -1.78 1.26
N LYS A 152 -4.15 -2.42 2.34
CA LYS A 152 -4.54 -3.81 2.64
C LYS A 152 -6.03 -3.87 2.95
N THR A 153 -6.76 -4.68 2.18
CA THR A 153 -8.16 -5.03 2.45
C THR A 153 -8.21 -6.41 3.09
N HIS A 154 -8.30 -6.43 4.42
CA HIS A 154 -8.41 -7.62 5.28
C HIS A 154 -7.23 -8.61 5.31
N TRP A 155 -7.27 -9.43 6.35
CA TRP A 155 -6.21 -10.21 6.99
C TRP A 155 -5.68 -11.34 6.13
#